data_AF-A0A955AAB8-F1
#
_entry.id   AF-A0A955AAB8-F1
#
_cell.length_a   1.000
_cell.length_b   1.000
_cell.length_c   1.000
_cell.angle_alpha   90.00
_cell.angle_beta   90.00
_cell.angle_gamma   90.00
#
_symmetry.space_group_name_H-M   'P 1'
#
loop_
_entity.id
_entity.type
_entity.pdbx_description
1 polymer ?
#
loop_
_entity_poly.entity_id
_entity_poly.type
_entity_poly.pdbx_seq_one_letter_code
_entity_poly.pdbx_strand_id
1 'polypeptide(L)'
;MTVYVFGHRNPDTDAICAALAYADLLQRTSRPDAVAACCGAPNQRTEYALRRARLAPPRIVMDVRPDLADVCHREPIVAYDDEVFNEVYERMKEHHLGAVPVLDRQGRLRGLLTLLDLLKVVFEGESGPVPSRKVSRCVV
;
A
#
# COMPACT_ATOMS: atom_id res chain seq x y z
N MET A 1 -8.62 -19.39 6.82
CA MET A 1 -7.31 -19.06 6.22
C MET A 1 -6.59 -18.23 7.26
N THR A 2 -5.56 -18.80 7.89
CA THR A 2 -4.92 -18.21 9.08
C THR A 2 -4.54 -16.75 8.86
N VAL A 3 -4.95 -15.89 9.80
CA VAL A 3 -4.55 -14.48 9.82
C VAL A 3 -3.39 -14.36 10.79
N TYR A 4 -2.24 -13.92 10.30
CA TYR A 4 -1.13 -13.60 11.19
C TYR A 4 -1.21 -12.14 11.62
N VAL A 5 -1.11 -11.92 12.94
CA VAL A 5 -1.13 -10.59 13.54
C VAL A 5 0.29 -10.24 13.98
N PHE A 6 0.83 -9.16 13.43
CA PHE A 6 2.18 -8.69 13.72
C PHE A 6 2.18 -7.35 14.43
N GLY A 7 3.21 -7.13 15.26
CA GLY A 7 3.64 -5.80 15.67
C GLY A 7 4.58 -5.18 14.64
N HIS A 8 5.39 -4.20 15.05
CA HIS A 8 6.39 -3.63 14.14
C HIS A 8 7.56 -4.60 13.87
N ARG A 9 8.35 -4.27 12.83
CA ARG A 9 9.42 -5.12 12.29
C ARG A 9 10.52 -5.52 13.29
N ASN A 10 10.77 -4.71 14.32
CA ASN A 10 11.80 -4.96 15.33
C ASN A 10 11.15 -5.34 16.66
N PRO A 11 10.79 -6.61 16.91
CA PRO A 11 9.82 -6.98 17.93
C PRO A 11 10.31 -6.66 19.36
N ASP A 12 9.86 -5.54 19.90
CA ASP A 12 10.02 -5.17 21.30
C ASP A 12 8.80 -5.61 22.12
N THR A 13 8.76 -5.21 23.39
CA THR A 13 7.75 -5.72 24.33
C THR A 13 6.35 -5.24 23.94
N ASP A 14 6.20 -3.99 23.54
CA ASP A 14 4.93 -3.40 23.12
C ASP A 14 4.46 -3.98 21.79
N ALA A 15 5.34 -4.21 20.82
CA ALA A 15 4.98 -4.92 19.59
C ALA A 15 4.39 -6.30 19.86
N ILE A 16 5.06 -7.08 20.72
CA ILE A 16 4.68 -8.45 21.06
C ILE A 16 3.36 -8.46 21.82
N CYS A 17 3.21 -7.58 22.81
CA CYS A 17 1.99 -7.46 23.60
C CYS A 17 0.80 -7.03 22.73
N ALA A 18 0.99 -6.06 21.84
CA ALA A 18 -0.06 -5.61 20.92
C ALA A 18 -0.49 -6.74 19.97
N ALA A 19 0.46 -7.49 19.41
CA ALA A 19 0.16 -8.61 18.53
C ALA A 19 -0.62 -9.73 19.24
N LEU A 20 -0.23 -10.08 20.47
CA LEU A 20 -0.93 -11.06 21.29
C LEU A 20 -2.35 -10.60 21.66
N ALA A 21 -2.49 -9.37 22.16
CA ALA A 21 -3.77 -8.83 22.57
C ALA A 21 -4.74 -8.70 21.40
N TYR A 22 -4.26 -8.24 20.24
CA TYR A 22 -5.10 -8.08 19.06
C TYR A 22 -5.48 -9.44 18.44
N ALA A 23 -4.57 -10.42 18.43
CA ALA A 23 -4.92 -11.78 18.01
C ALA A 23 -5.99 -12.41 18.90
N ASP A 24 -5.89 -12.27 20.23
CA ASP A 24 -6.91 -12.77 21.17
C ASP A 24 -8.26 -12.04 20.97
N LEU A 25 -8.25 -10.72 20.79
CA LEU A 25 -9.45 -9.94 20.47
C LEU A 25 -10.11 -10.44 19.18
N LEU A 26 -9.33 -10.65 18.12
CA LEU A 26 -9.82 -11.14 16.84
C LEU A 26 -10.40 -12.56 16.96
N GLN A 27 -9.73 -13.45 17.69
CA GLN A 27 -10.22 -14.81 17.95
C GLN A 27 -11.59 -14.82 18.62
N ARG A 28 -11.82 -13.90 19.56
CA ARG A 28 -13.08 -13.79 20.31
C ARG A 28 -14.21 -13.12 19.55
N THR A 29 -13.92 -12.40 18.47
CA THR A 29 -14.89 -11.53 17.81
C THR A 29 -15.22 -11.96 16.39
N SER A 30 -14.21 -12.10 15.52
CA SER A 30 -14.43 -12.15 14.07
C SER A 30 -13.55 -13.15 13.34
N ARG A 31 -12.36 -13.48 13.88
CA ARG A 31 -11.35 -14.32 13.23
C ARG A 31 -10.81 -15.35 14.22
N PRO A 32 -11.51 -16.47 14.44
CA PRO A 32 -11.03 -17.56 15.29
C PRO A 32 -9.71 -18.17 14.79
N ASP A 33 -9.34 -17.92 13.54
CA ASP A 33 -8.09 -18.35 12.90
C ASP A 33 -6.95 -17.31 12.98
N ALA A 34 -7.10 -16.24 13.78
CA ALA A 34 -6.05 -15.26 14.01
C ALA A 34 -4.94 -15.82 14.92
N VAL A 35 -3.67 -15.57 14.58
CA VAL A 35 -2.50 -16.07 15.34
C VAL A 35 -1.48 -14.94 15.46
N ALA A 36 -1.03 -14.67 16.69
CA ALA A 36 0.03 -13.70 16.93
C ALA A 36 1.38 -14.18 16.37
N ALA A 37 2.09 -13.29 15.67
CA ALA A 37 3.38 -13.53 15.07
C ALA A 37 4.35 -12.36 15.28
N CYS A 38 5.66 -12.62 15.18
CA CYS A 38 6.70 -11.62 15.36
C CYS A 38 7.86 -11.81 14.36
N CYS A 39 8.50 -10.69 13.98
CA CYS A 39 9.55 -10.65 12.96
C CYS A 39 10.96 -10.89 13.51
N GLY A 40 11.10 -11.79 14.48
CA GLY A 40 12.35 -12.05 15.18
C GLY A 40 12.15 -12.68 16.54
N ALA A 41 13.26 -13.10 17.15
CA ALA A 41 13.23 -13.60 18.53
C ALA A 41 12.90 -12.45 19.50
N PRO A 42 12.01 -12.67 20.49
CA PRO A 42 11.77 -11.70 21.55
C PRO A 42 13.07 -11.38 22.31
N ASN A 43 13.28 -10.11 22.67
CA ASN A 43 14.40 -9.73 23.53
C ASN A 43 14.20 -10.22 24.99
N GLN A 44 15.27 -10.14 25.80
CA GLN A 44 15.24 -10.62 27.19
C GLN A 44 14.15 -9.95 28.05
N ARG A 45 13.84 -8.66 27.81
CA ARG A 45 12.78 -7.93 28.53
C ARG A 45 11.41 -8.50 28.18
N THR A 46 11.17 -8.75 26.90
CA THR A 46 9.93 -9.35 26.40
C THR A 46 9.77 -10.77 26.90
N GLU A 47 10.82 -11.60 26.85
CA GLU A 47 10.78 -12.95 27.41
C GLU A 47 10.44 -12.95 28.91
N TYR A 48 11.05 -12.04 29.67
CA TYR A 48 10.74 -11.88 31.09
C TYR A 48 9.26 -11.55 31.31
N ALA A 49 8.71 -10.60 30.53
CA ALA A 49 7.31 -10.21 30.61
C ALA A 49 6.37 -11.39 30.27
N LEU A 50 6.65 -12.12 29.19
CA LEU A 50 5.86 -13.28 28.77
C LEU A 50 5.87 -14.39 29.82
N ARG A 51 7.05 -14.72 30.37
CA ARG A 51 7.18 -15.71 31.46
C ARG A 51 6.38 -15.30 32.69
N ARG A 52 6.47 -14.03 33.08
CA ARG A 52 5.71 -13.50 34.23
C ARG A 52 4.20 -13.55 34.00
N ALA A 53 3.75 -13.29 32.78
CA ALA A 53 2.36 -13.36 32.37
C ALA A 53 1.86 -14.79 32.08
N ARG A 54 2.75 -15.79 32.05
CA ARG A 54 2.46 -17.18 31.65
C ARG A 54 1.88 -17.29 30.23
N LEU A 55 2.33 -16.41 29.34
CA LEU A 55 1.94 -16.40 27.93
C LEU A 55 3.01 -17.08 27.08
N ALA A 56 2.56 -17.82 26.07
CA ALA A 56 3.45 -18.36 25.06
C ALA A 56 3.97 -17.21 24.17
N PRO A 57 5.25 -17.26 23.73
CA PRO A 57 5.73 -16.31 22.75
C PRO A 57 4.97 -16.47 21.42
N PRO A 58 4.77 -15.37 20.66
CA PRO A 58 4.14 -15.45 19.35
C PRO A 58 5.01 -16.23 18.36
N ARG A 59 4.39 -16.67 17.25
CA ARG A 59 5.09 -17.40 16.21
C ARG A 59 6.13 -16.52 15.54
N ILE A 60 7.38 -16.97 15.48
CA ILE A 60 8.42 -16.26 14.72
C ILE A 60 8.19 -16.49 13.23
N VAL A 61 7.99 -15.40 12.48
CA VAL A 61 7.87 -15.40 11.02
C VAL A 61 8.80 -14.32 10.50
N MET A 62 9.89 -14.75 9.85
CA MET A 62 10.97 -13.84 9.42
C MET A 62 10.72 -13.22 8.05
N ASP A 63 9.93 -13.89 7.21
CA ASP A 63 9.70 -13.49 5.82
C ASP A 63 8.29 -13.91 5.38
N VAL A 64 7.72 -13.13 4.46
CA VAL A 64 6.49 -13.45 3.74
C VAL A 64 6.76 -13.22 2.27
N ARG A 65 6.28 -14.14 1.43
CA ARG A 65 6.47 -14.07 -0.03
C ARG A 65 5.11 -13.90 -0.67
N PRO A 66 4.57 -12.67 -0.71
CA PRO A 66 3.33 -12.43 -1.41
C PRO A 66 3.56 -12.63 -2.91
N ASP A 67 2.59 -13.25 -3.57
CA ASP A 67 2.54 -13.25 -5.02
C ASP A 67 1.97 -11.91 -5.50
N LEU A 68 2.18 -11.57 -6.78
CA LEU A 68 1.64 -10.34 -7.37
C LEU A 68 0.11 -10.25 -7.20
N ALA A 69 -0.56 -11.40 -7.23
CA ALA A 69 -2.00 -11.52 -7.02
C ALA A 69 -2.47 -11.13 -5.60
N ASP A 70 -1.58 -11.16 -4.61
CA ASP A 70 -1.90 -10.78 -3.22
C ASP A 70 -1.89 -9.25 -3.02
N VAL A 71 -1.19 -8.52 -3.89
CA VAL A 71 -0.95 -7.07 -3.75
C VAL A 71 -1.73 -6.26 -4.79
N CYS A 72 -1.93 -6.79 -5.99
CA CYS A 72 -2.56 -6.05 -7.07
C CYS A 72 -4.08 -5.88 -6.90
N HIS A 73 -4.57 -4.69 -7.24
CA HIS A 73 -6.00 -4.47 -7.46
C HIS A 73 -6.49 -5.28 -8.65
N ARG A 74 -7.63 -5.96 -8.49
CA ARG A 74 -8.22 -6.80 -9.55
C ARG A 74 -8.94 -6.01 -10.63
N GLU A 75 -9.40 -4.82 -10.29
CA GLU A 75 -10.15 -3.92 -11.17
C GLU A 75 -9.47 -2.55 -11.16
N PRO A 76 -8.35 -2.40 -11.89
CA PRO A 76 -7.69 -1.10 -11.99
C PRO A 76 -8.54 -0.14 -12.82
N ILE A 77 -8.47 1.14 -12.50
CA ILE A 77 -8.99 2.19 -13.37
C ILE A 77 -8.08 2.28 -14.60
N VAL A 78 -8.70 2.23 -15.77
CA VAL A 78 -8.01 2.23 -17.06
C VAL A 78 -8.42 3.46 -17.87
N ALA A 79 -7.57 3.84 -18.82
CA ALA A 79 -7.91 4.74 -19.92
C ALA A 79 -8.01 3.94 -21.22
N TYR A 80 -8.77 4.43 -22.19
CA TYR A 80 -8.76 3.88 -23.54
C TYR A 80 -7.98 4.76 -24.52
N ASP A 81 -7.38 4.16 -25.55
CA ASP A 81 -6.58 4.87 -26.55
C ASP A 81 -7.38 5.84 -27.47
N ASP A 82 -8.71 5.83 -27.35
CA ASP A 82 -9.65 6.72 -28.02
C ASP A 82 -10.41 7.66 -27.05
N GLU A 83 -10.09 7.66 -25.75
CA GLU A 83 -10.72 8.55 -24.77
C GLU A 83 -10.18 9.99 -24.85
N VAL A 84 -11.04 10.94 -24.48
CA VAL A 84 -10.66 12.35 -24.41
C VAL A 84 -9.78 12.59 -23.20
N PHE A 85 -8.62 13.23 -23.42
CA PHE A 85 -7.62 13.57 -22.41
C PHE A 85 -8.20 14.11 -21.09
N ASN A 86 -9.12 15.09 -21.18
CA ASN A 86 -9.64 15.77 -19.99
C ASN A 86 -10.50 14.84 -19.11
N GLU A 87 -11.22 13.90 -19.73
CA GLU A 87 -12.01 12.90 -19.01
C GLU A 87 -11.11 11.93 -18.26
N VAL A 88 -10.01 11.50 -18.90
CA VAL A 88 -9.00 10.65 -18.27
C VAL A 88 -8.33 11.39 -17.11
N TYR A 89 -7.97 12.67 -17.29
CA TYR A 89 -7.36 13.49 -16.25
C TYR A 89 -8.27 13.68 -15.03
N GLU A 90 -9.54 14.05 -15.22
CA GLU A 90 -10.47 14.20 -14.10
C GLU A 90 -10.71 12.86 -13.39
N ARG A 91 -10.79 11.73 -14.13
CA ARG A 91 -10.87 10.38 -13.54
C ARG A 91 -9.63 10.07 -12.69
N MET A 92 -8.43 10.34 -13.21
CA MET A 92 -7.18 10.16 -12.45
C MET A 92 -7.16 11.02 -11.18
N LYS A 93 -7.61 12.26 -11.26
CA LYS A 93 -7.65 13.19 -10.13
C LYS A 93 -8.68 12.78 -9.07
N GLU A 94 -9.89 12.39 -9.46
CA GLU A 94 -10.95 11.91 -8.56
C GLU A 94 -10.46 10.70 -7.74
N HIS A 95 -9.76 9.77 -8.40
CA HIS A 95 -9.23 8.57 -7.77
C HIS A 95 -7.81 8.72 -7.20
N HIS A 96 -7.25 9.93 -7.20
CA HIS A 96 -5.92 10.24 -6.68
C HIS A 96 -4.81 9.37 -7.30
N LEU A 97 -4.91 9.10 -8.60
CA LEU A 97 -4.00 8.24 -9.36
C LEU A 97 -2.92 9.06 -10.09
N GLY A 98 -1.66 8.67 -9.91
CA GLY A 98 -0.54 9.23 -10.65
C GLY A 98 -0.34 8.61 -12.05
N ALA A 99 -0.89 7.42 -12.27
CA ALA A 99 -0.78 6.70 -13.54
C ALA A 99 -1.96 5.74 -13.74
N VAL A 100 -2.33 5.51 -15.00
CA VAL A 100 -3.36 4.54 -15.41
C VAL A 100 -2.87 3.73 -16.62
N PRO A 101 -3.15 2.42 -16.69
CA PRO A 101 -2.92 1.65 -17.91
C PRO A 101 -3.86 2.13 -19.02
N VAL A 102 -3.34 2.18 -20.24
CA VAL A 102 -4.11 2.50 -21.45
C VAL A 102 -4.40 1.20 -22.19
N LEU A 103 -5.68 0.92 -22.43
CA LEU A 103 -6.12 -0.25 -23.18
C LEU A 103 -6.70 0.17 -24.54
N ASP A 104 -6.69 -0.75 -25.52
CA ASP A 104 -7.58 -0.61 -26.67
C ASP A 104 -8.98 -1.15 -26.36
N ARG A 105 -9.93 -0.94 -27.28
CA ARG A 105 -11.31 -1.46 -27.13
C ARG A 105 -11.41 -2.99 -27.12
N GLN A 106 -10.35 -3.70 -27.50
CA GLN A 106 -10.26 -5.16 -27.38
C GLN A 106 -9.66 -5.60 -26.04
N GLY A 107 -9.37 -4.65 -25.13
CA GLY A 107 -8.81 -4.90 -23.81
C GLY A 107 -7.31 -5.17 -23.80
N ARG A 108 -6.60 -4.93 -24.91
CA ARG A 108 -5.15 -5.12 -24.98
C ARG A 108 -4.43 -3.90 -24.43
N LEU A 109 -3.43 -4.14 -23.59
CA LEU A 109 -2.59 -3.07 -23.04
C LEU A 109 -1.79 -2.39 -24.15
N ARG A 110 -2.01 -1.08 -24.31
CA ARG A 110 -1.26 -0.20 -25.21
C ARG A 110 -0.07 0.47 -24.52
N GLY A 111 -0.21 0.77 -23.23
CA GLY A 111 0.85 1.43 -22.47
C GLY A 111 0.40 1.90 -21.09
N LEU A 112 1.16 2.83 -20.52
CA LEU A 112 0.89 3.47 -19.24
C LEU A 112 0.88 4.99 -19.46
N LEU A 113 -0.18 5.64 -18.98
CA LEU A 113 -0.33 7.09 -19.03
C LEU A 113 -0.09 7.64 -17.62
N THR A 114 0.87 8.55 -17.47
CA THR A 114 1.16 9.21 -16.20
C THR A 114 0.70 10.66 -16.21
N LEU A 115 0.52 11.25 -15.03
CA LEU A 115 0.29 12.70 -14.91
C LEU A 115 1.40 13.53 -15.58
N LEU A 116 2.64 13.04 -15.57
CA LEU A 116 3.76 13.72 -16.24
C LEU A 116 3.58 13.75 -17.76
N ASP A 117 3.10 12.66 -18.35
CA ASP A 117 2.80 12.61 -19.79
C ASP A 117 1.68 13.58 -20.14
N LEU A 118 0.67 13.70 -19.27
CA LEU A 118 -0.40 14.68 -19.43
C LEU A 118 0.13 16.13 -19.39
N LEU A 119 1.04 16.44 -18.46
CA LEU A 119 1.63 17.78 -18.34
C LEU A 119 2.44 18.17 -19.60
N LYS A 120 3.19 17.23 -20.19
CA LYS A 120 3.94 17.49 -21.43
C LYS A 120 3.01 17.97 -22.54
N VAL A 121 1.87 17.31 -22.75
CA VAL A 121 0.89 17.69 -23.78
C VAL A 121 0.34 19.11 -23.54
N VAL A 122 0.11 19.49 -22.28
CA VAL A 122 -0.41 20.83 -21.92
C VAL A 122 0.65 21.91 -22.16
N PHE A 123 1.92 21.65 -21.85
CA PHE A 123 2.98 22.65 -21.91
C PHE A 123 3.74 22.70 -23.25
N GLU A 124 3.71 21.63 -24.06
CA GLU A 124 4.34 21.60 -25.38
C GLU A 124 3.60 22.45 -26.44
N GLY A 125 2.42 23.00 -26.10
CA GLY A 125 1.63 23.89 -26.96
C GLY A 125 1.98 25.38 -26.88
N GLU A 126 2.77 25.84 -25.92
CA GLU A 126 3.15 27.26 -25.79
C GLU A 126 4.55 27.50 -26.37
N SER A 127 4.63 27.66 -27.69
CA SER A 127 5.81 28.21 -28.37
C SER A 127 5.98 29.70 -28.04
N GLY A 128 6.61 29.98 -26.90
CA GLY A 128 7.07 31.31 -26.49
C GLY A 128 7.62 31.27 -25.07
N PRO A 129 8.57 32.15 -24.68
CA PRO A 129 9.01 32.24 -23.30
C PRO A 129 7.85 32.76 -22.45
N VAL A 130 7.03 31.85 -21.94
CA VAL A 130 6.07 32.16 -20.88
C VAL A 130 6.92 32.67 -19.72
N PRO A 131 6.63 33.83 -19.10
CA PRO A 131 7.26 34.20 -17.85
C PRO A 131 6.87 33.12 -16.84
N SER A 132 7.74 32.12 -16.73
CA SER A 132 7.62 30.95 -15.89
C SER A 132 7.16 31.43 -14.53
N ARG A 133 5.96 31.01 -14.13
CA ARG A 133 5.36 31.34 -12.83
C ARG A 133 6.45 31.13 -11.79
N LYS A 134 6.95 32.21 -11.18
CA LYS A 134 7.97 32.13 -10.15
C LYS A 134 7.45 31.17 -9.09
N VAL A 135 8.23 30.13 -8.77
CA VAL A 135 7.95 29.25 -7.64
C VAL A 135 8.10 30.12 -6.39
N SER A 136 6.98 30.70 -5.95
CA SER A 136 6.93 31.64 -4.82
C SER A 136 6.71 30.94 -3.48
N ARG A 137 6.46 29.63 -3.50
CA ARG A 137 6.29 28.80 -2.31
C ARG A 137 6.65 27.35 -2.62
N CYS A 138 7.42 26.74 -1.72
CA CYS A 138 7.41 25.28 -1.61
C CYS A 138 6.01 24.86 -1.18
N VAL A 139 5.37 24.01 -1.98
CA VAL A 139 4.28 23.18 -1.49
C VAL A 139 4.97 22.04 -0.75
N VAL A 140 5.05 22.19 0.58
CA VAL A 140 5.46 21.13 1.50
C VAL A 140 4.20 20.42 1.97
#